data_AF-A0A7S3T459-F1
#
_entry.id   AF-A0A7S3T459-F1
#
_cell.length_a   1.000
_cell.length_b   1.000
_cell.length_c   1.000
_cell.angle_alpha   90.00
_cell.angle_beta   90.00
_cell.angle_gamma   90.00
#
_symmetry.space_group_name_H-M   'P 1'
#
loop_
_entity.id
_entity.type
_entity.pdbx_description
1 polymer ?
#
loop_
_entity_poly.entity_id
_entity_poly.type
_entity_poly.pdbx_seq_one_letter_code
_entity_poly.pdbx_strand_id
1 'polypeptide(L)'
;RSRGATRSHAEWWRVPMHAVLLLTVAGVNHRLVSSFPAQTVRRVPCLHLMASSEHPGYNQSQPLSRSDLNDSRNAPDSAQESFSAEIYEAFEAGKSYGSSLRNRFVAPAIDDPGLPFADALTSISATLLVAGLSLSGFVPPVSWLQKADWMPAWRALPYIPPAIVHGTQLASCWVLGALAANAFEREAFCGGLGTALSRTWRAGAFAIGVLLLGTQMRTYVELTAAGLEPFLGASREVDFRLISEANSLIIDCLAQAFFLTAFRIYRWWDAQPAGPRKQ
;
A
#
# COMPACT_ATOMS: atom_id res chain seq x y z
N ARG A 1 -4.78 48.61 -18.81
CA ARG A 1 -6.22 48.37 -18.52
C ARG A 1 -6.48 46.88 -18.68
N SER A 2 -6.84 46.24 -17.57
CA SER A 2 -7.07 44.82 -17.35
C SER A 2 -8.26 44.24 -18.13
N ARG A 3 -8.13 42.99 -18.61
CA ARG A 3 -9.25 42.03 -18.67
C ARG A 3 -8.74 40.64 -18.30
N GLY A 4 -8.97 40.26 -17.04
CA GLY A 4 -8.83 38.89 -16.56
C GLY A 4 -9.98 38.04 -17.07
N ALA A 5 -9.66 36.84 -17.53
CA ALA A 5 -10.63 35.80 -17.82
C ALA A 5 -10.59 34.79 -16.66
N THR A 6 -11.50 34.97 -15.71
CA THR A 6 -11.86 33.98 -14.70
C THR A 6 -12.52 32.79 -15.42
N ARG A 7 -11.78 31.70 -15.59
CA ARG A 7 -12.37 30.39 -15.94
C ARG A 7 -13.02 29.81 -14.69
N SER A 8 -14.31 29.56 -14.79
CA SER A 8 -15.21 29.03 -13.78
C SER A 8 -14.79 27.64 -13.26
N HIS A 9 -14.72 27.51 -11.94
CA HIS A 9 -14.38 26.32 -11.16
C HIS A 9 -15.48 25.23 -11.10
N ALA A 10 -16.35 25.07 -12.11
CA ALA A 10 -17.64 24.41 -11.94
C ALA A 10 -17.87 23.07 -12.68
N GLU A 11 -16.88 22.41 -13.29
CA GLU A 11 -17.12 21.22 -14.14
C GLU A 11 -16.31 19.95 -13.83
N TRP A 12 -15.77 19.80 -12.61
CA TRP A 12 -14.94 18.62 -12.24
C TRP A 12 -15.73 17.31 -11.97
N TRP A 13 -17.07 17.35 -11.96
CA TRP A 13 -17.92 16.19 -11.61
C TRP A 13 -18.49 15.44 -12.82
N ARG A 14 -18.24 15.89 -14.05
CA ARG A 14 -18.78 15.29 -15.30
C ARG A 14 -17.78 14.34 -15.98
N VAL A 15 -17.05 13.54 -15.22
CA VAL A 15 -16.42 12.34 -15.81
C VAL A 15 -17.44 11.20 -15.73
N PRO A 16 -17.90 10.63 -16.86
CA PRO A 16 -18.91 9.58 -16.83
C PRO A 16 -18.30 8.31 -16.24
N MET A 17 -18.69 7.98 -15.01
CA MET A 17 -18.41 6.71 -14.30
C MET A 17 -18.67 5.45 -15.15
N HIS A 18 -19.47 5.56 -16.23
CA HIS A 18 -19.72 4.49 -17.19
C HIS A 18 -18.47 4.03 -17.97
N ALA A 19 -17.48 4.90 -18.21
CA ALA A 19 -16.27 4.51 -18.96
C ALA A 19 -15.33 3.62 -18.14
N VAL A 20 -15.27 3.80 -16.82
CA VAL A 20 -14.49 2.95 -15.91
C VAL A 20 -15.17 1.60 -15.72
N LEU A 21 -16.51 1.57 -15.68
CA LEU A 21 -17.30 0.34 -15.55
C LEU A 21 -17.27 -0.54 -16.82
N LEU A 22 -17.22 0.07 -18.00
CA LEU A 22 -17.21 -0.66 -19.29
C LEU A 22 -15.87 -1.36 -19.57
N LEU A 23 -14.74 -0.82 -19.10
CA LEU A 23 -13.44 -1.47 -19.23
C LEU A 23 -13.29 -2.70 -18.30
N THR A 24 -14.03 -2.77 -17.19
CA THR A 24 -14.01 -3.94 -16.29
C THR A 24 -14.89 -5.08 -16.78
N VAL A 25 -15.99 -4.79 -17.48
CA VAL A 25 -16.95 -5.83 -17.94
C VAL A 25 -16.54 -6.45 -19.28
N ALA A 26 -15.79 -5.74 -20.14
CA ALA A 26 -15.41 -6.25 -21.46
C ALA A 26 -14.18 -7.19 -21.47
N GLY A 27 -13.40 -7.23 -20.39
CA GLY A 27 -12.15 -8.01 -20.32
C GLY A 27 -12.27 -9.42 -19.75
N VAL A 28 -13.41 -9.78 -19.17
CA VAL A 28 -13.59 -11.07 -18.47
C VAL A 28 -14.87 -11.73 -18.96
N ASN A 29 -14.84 -12.20 -20.21
CA ASN A 29 -15.86 -13.12 -20.67
C ASN A 29 -15.25 -14.27 -21.47
N HIS A 30 -15.55 -15.47 -20.98
CA HIS A 30 -15.39 -16.77 -21.64
C HIS A 30 -13.97 -17.32 -21.88
N ARG A 31 -13.44 -18.02 -20.87
CA ARG A 31 -12.91 -19.41 -20.92
C ARG A 31 -11.95 -19.60 -19.75
N LEU A 32 -12.36 -20.38 -18.76
CA LEU A 32 -11.55 -21.26 -17.89
C LEU A 32 -12.37 -21.59 -16.63
N VAL A 33 -13.56 -22.18 -16.84
CA VAL A 33 -14.24 -22.94 -15.79
C VAL A 33 -14.46 -24.33 -16.37
N SER A 34 -13.44 -25.17 -16.27
CA SER A 34 -13.62 -26.63 -16.27
C SER A 34 -12.31 -27.28 -15.86
N SER A 35 -12.40 -28.11 -14.82
CA SER A 35 -11.40 -29.05 -14.31
C SER A 35 -10.52 -28.48 -13.19
N PHE A 36 -10.83 -28.83 -11.93
CA PHE A 36 -10.00 -29.75 -11.15
C PHE A 36 -10.81 -30.28 -9.94
N PRO A 37 -10.64 -31.57 -9.55
CA PRO A 37 -11.47 -32.25 -8.57
C PRO A 37 -10.90 -32.16 -7.15
N ALA A 38 -11.73 -32.60 -6.20
CA ALA A 38 -11.46 -32.66 -4.77
C ALA A 38 -10.37 -33.68 -4.37
N GLN A 39 -9.81 -33.42 -3.18
CA GLN A 39 -8.99 -34.26 -2.29
C GLN A 39 -7.49 -34.42 -2.63
N THR A 40 -6.63 -33.93 -1.74
CA THR A 40 -5.96 -34.78 -0.73
C THR A 40 -5.12 -33.90 0.21
N VAL A 41 -5.40 -34.00 1.51
CA VAL A 41 -4.56 -33.47 2.59
C VAL A 41 -3.21 -34.18 2.57
N ARG A 42 -2.13 -33.45 2.29
CA ARG A 42 -0.76 -33.84 2.64
C ARG A 42 0.01 -32.64 3.18
N ARG A 43 0.74 -32.92 4.26
CA ARG A 43 1.58 -32.03 5.07
C ARG A 43 2.44 -31.10 4.22
N VAL A 44 2.47 -29.83 4.60
CA VAL A 44 3.39 -28.81 4.07
C VAL A 44 4.78 -29.06 4.68
N PRO A 45 5.83 -29.36 3.89
CA PRO A 45 7.20 -29.16 4.32
C PRO A 45 7.56 -27.68 4.16
N CYS A 46 8.14 -27.10 5.20
CA CYS A 46 8.75 -25.77 5.17
C CYS A 46 9.63 -25.60 3.94
N LEU A 47 9.24 -24.71 3.03
CA LEU A 47 10.03 -24.36 1.86
C LEU A 47 10.80 -23.07 2.15
N HIS A 48 12.03 -23.33 2.54
CA HIS A 48 13.22 -22.51 2.40
C HIS A 48 13.15 -21.63 1.13
N LEU A 49 13.01 -20.32 1.33
CA LEU A 49 13.12 -19.35 0.25
C LEU A 49 14.62 -19.12 -0.02
N MET A 50 15.14 -19.74 -1.08
CA MET A 50 16.44 -19.37 -1.64
C MET A 50 16.30 -18.01 -2.33
N ALA A 51 16.75 -16.96 -1.65
CA ALA A 51 17.13 -15.70 -2.28
C ALA A 51 18.55 -15.86 -2.85
N SER A 52 18.63 -16.12 -4.15
CA SER A 52 19.87 -15.93 -4.91
C SER A 52 19.98 -14.44 -5.24
N SER A 53 20.83 -13.75 -4.51
CA SER A 53 21.33 -12.42 -4.82
C SER A 53 22.84 -12.48 -4.64
N GLU A 54 23.56 -12.71 -5.73
CA GLU A 54 25.01 -12.56 -5.79
C GLU A 54 25.37 -11.09 -5.53
N HIS A 55 25.75 -10.79 -4.29
CA HIS A 55 26.62 -9.67 -3.96
C HIS A 55 27.85 -10.22 -3.22
N PRO A 56 29.06 -9.74 -3.57
CA PRO A 56 30.29 -10.33 -3.07
C PRO A 56 30.56 -9.88 -1.63
N GLY A 57 30.83 -10.84 -0.75
CA GLY A 57 31.63 -10.66 0.45
C GLY A 57 30.96 -9.93 1.62
N TYR A 58 30.05 -10.60 2.32
CA TYR A 58 29.79 -10.30 3.73
C TYR A 58 30.21 -11.52 4.55
N ASN A 59 31.43 -11.46 5.09
CA ASN A 59 31.93 -12.46 6.02
C ASN A 59 31.11 -12.38 7.32
N GLN A 60 30.51 -13.50 7.66
CA GLN A 60 29.81 -13.78 8.91
C GLN A 60 30.81 -13.61 10.07
N SER A 61 30.72 -12.50 10.81
CA SER A 61 31.52 -12.28 12.01
C SER A 61 31.04 -13.21 13.12
N GLN A 62 31.92 -14.17 13.47
CA GLN A 62 31.79 -14.96 14.69
C GLN A 62 31.73 -14.04 15.93
N PRO A 63 31.02 -14.42 17.00
CA PRO A 63 31.11 -13.70 18.26
C PRO A 63 32.55 -13.77 18.77
N LEU A 64 33.23 -12.60 18.77
CA LEU A 64 34.60 -12.44 19.23
C LEU A 64 34.74 -12.99 20.65
N SER A 65 35.65 -13.94 20.80
CA SER A 65 35.99 -14.51 22.09
C SER A 65 36.75 -13.47 22.92
N ARG A 66 36.52 -13.44 24.24
CA ARG A 66 37.11 -12.45 25.17
C ARG A 66 38.65 -12.45 25.17
N SER A 67 39.25 -13.49 24.61
CA SER A 67 40.69 -13.69 24.44
C SER A 67 41.29 -12.80 23.33
N ASP A 68 40.48 -12.38 22.34
CA ASP A 68 40.94 -11.61 21.17
C ASP A 68 40.98 -10.09 21.43
N LEU A 69 40.40 -9.62 22.54
CA LEU A 69 40.36 -8.20 22.93
C LEU A 69 41.69 -7.66 23.48
N ASN A 70 42.67 -8.52 23.78
CA ASN A 70 43.96 -8.10 24.34
C ASN A 70 45.08 -7.98 23.30
N ASP A 71 44.94 -8.58 22.11
CA ASP A 71 45.95 -8.50 21.04
C ASP A 71 45.71 -7.32 20.06
N SER A 72 44.59 -6.62 20.18
CA SER A 72 44.27 -5.45 19.33
C SER A 72 44.86 -4.12 19.82
N ARG A 73 45.64 -4.09 20.92
CA ARG A 73 46.27 -2.84 21.41
C ARG A 73 47.41 -2.31 20.53
N ASN A 74 47.78 -3.03 19.47
CA ASN A 74 48.80 -2.63 18.51
C ASN A 74 48.25 -2.51 17.08
N ALA A 75 46.93 -2.34 16.91
CA ALA A 75 46.40 -1.88 15.62
C ALA A 75 46.88 -0.43 15.40
N PRO A 76 47.37 -0.06 14.21
CA PRO A 76 47.81 1.31 13.96
C PRO A 76 46.62 2.26 14.15
N ASP A 77 46.82 3.33 14.92
CA ASP A 77 45.79 4.33 15.27
C ASP A 77 44.94 4.80 14.07
N SER A 78 45.53 4.78 12.87
CA SER A 78 44.87 5.12 11.61
C SER A 78 43.71 4.21 11.20
N ALA A 79 43.70 2.93 11.59
CA ALA A 79 42.61 2.01 11.27
C ALA A 79 41.39 2.19 12.20
N GLN A 80 41.63 2.67 13.43
CA GLN A 80 40.55 2.97 14.39
C GLN A 80 39.93 4.34 14.14
N GLU A 81 40.74 5.32 13.68
CA GLU A 81 40.25 6.62 13.20
C GLU A 81 39.43 6.50 11.91
N SER A 82 39.81 5.64 10.97
CA SER A 82 39.05 5.45 9.73
C SER A 82 37.69 4.79 9.96
N PHE A 83 37.62 3.76 10.81
CA PHE A 83 36.38 3.09 11.19
C PHE A 83 35.42 4.03 11.95
N SER A 84 35.96 4.88 12.83
CA SER A 84 35.15 5.87 13.54
C SER A 84 34.64 6.99 12.63
N ALA A 85 35.42 7.39 11.61
CA ALA A 85 34.97 8.33 10.58
C ALA A 85 33.84 7.76 9.71
N GLU A 86 33.92 6.49 9.30
CA GLU A 86 32.86 5.82 8.52
C GLU A 86 31.54 5.73 9.31
N ILE A 87 31.61 5.35 10.59
CA ILE A 87 30.43 5.31 11.47
C ILE A 87 29.82 6.71 11.62
N TYR A 88 30.66 7.73 11.77
CA TYR A 88 30.18 9.11 11.90
C TYR A 88 29.51 9.60 10.62
N GLU A 89 30.09 9.30 9.45
CA GLU A 89 29.50 9.61 8.16
C GLU A 89 28.15 8.90 7.96
N ALA A 90 28.09 7.60 8.27
CA ALA A 90 26.84 6.83 8.20
C ALA A 90 25.77 7.40 9.15
N PHE A 91 26.16 7.86 10.34
CA PHE A 91 25.27 8.48 11.30
C PHE A 91 24.73 9.83 10.80
N GLU A 92 25.58 10.72 10.28
CA GLU A 92 25.14 12.01 9.73
C GLU A 92 24.30 11.83 8.45
N ALA A 93 24.62 10.84 7.62
CA ALA A 93 23.77 10.43 6.50
C ALA A 93 22.39 9.98 6.98
N GLY A 94 22.33 9.13 8.02
CA GLY A 94 21.07 8.72 8.64
C GLY A 94 20.26 9.87 9.23
N LYS A 95 20.92 10.82 9.89
CA LYS A 95 20.30 12.02 10.47
C LYS A 95 19.73 12.95 9.39
N SER A 96 20.48 13.17 8.31
CA SER A 96 20.01 13.99 7.17
C SER A 96 18.82 13.34 6.46
N TYR A 97 18.86 12.01 6.27
CA TYR A 97 17.75 11.23 5.75
C TYR A 97 16.51 11.34 6.64
N GLY A 98 16.66 11.15 7.96
CA GLY A 98 15.57 11.26 8.93
C GLY A 98 14.95 12.66 8.97
N SER A 99 15.77 13.71 8.89
CA SER A 99 15.30 15.10 8.78
C SER A 99 14.50 15.32 7.50
N SER A 100 14.99 14.83 6.35
CA SER A 100 14.27 14.89 5.08
C SER A 100 12.92 14.15 5.15
N LEU A 101 12.90 12.94 5.72
CA LEU A 101 11.69 12.14 5.87
C LEU A 101 10.67 12.85 6.76
N ARG A 102 11.10 13.40 7.90
CA ARG A 102 10.24 14.18 8.80
C ARG A 102 9.61 15.37 8.08
N ASN A 103 10.39 16.10 7.28
CA ASN A 103 9.90 17.27 6.55
C ASN A 103 8.77 16.90 5.57
N ARG A 104 8.77 15.69 4.99
CA ARG A 104 7.68 15.22 4.12
C ARG A 104 6.33 15.11 4.82
N PHE A 105 6.33 14.90 6.14
CA PHE A 105 5.10 14.82 6.93
C PHE A 105 4.72 16.15 7.58
N VAL A 106 5.70 16.95 8.01
CA VAL A 106 5.46 18.20 8.75
C VAL A 106 5.21 19.38 7.82
N ALA A 107 5.85 19.41 6.65
CA ALA A 107 5.73 20.46 5.65
C ALA A 107 5.63 19.87 4.24
N PRO A 108 4.55 19.14 3.92
CA PRO A 108 4.41 18.48 2.64
C PRO A 108 4.24 19.46 1.48
N ALA A 109 4.95 19.22 0.38
CA ALA A 109 4.70 19.89 -0.89
C ALA A 109 3.54 19.22 -1.62
N ILE A 110 2.38 19.90 -1.67
CA ILE A 110 1.18 19.44 -2.37
C ILE A 110 0.88 20.45 -3.47
N ASP A 111 1.30 20.13 -4.70
CA ASP A 111 1.15 21.04 -5.83
C ASP A 111 -0.26 21.03 -6.45
N ASP A 112 -1.00 19.94 -6.24
CA ASP A 112 -2.41 19.81 -6.62
C ASP A 112 -3.25 19.48 -5.36
N PRO A 113 -3.99 20.46 -4.80
CA PRO A 113 -4.77 20.25 -3.59
C PRO A 113 -5.95 19.29 -3.79
N GLY A 114 -6.40 19.06 -5.03
CA GLY A 114 -7.47 18.10 -5.34
C GLY A 114 -7.01 16.65 -5.37
N LEU A 115 -5.70 16.42 -5.56
CA LEU A 115 -5.14 15.09 -5.76
C LEU A 115 -5.28 14.15 -4.55
N PRO A 116 -5.01 14.59 -3.30
CA PRO A 116 -5.26 13.74 -2.12
C PRO A 116 -6.72 13.32 -1.97
N PHE A 117 -7.66 14.22 -2.31
CA PHE A 117 -9.09 13.93 -2.26
C PHE A 117 -9.51 12.94 -3.36
N ALA A 118 -8.99 13.10 -4.57
CA ALA A 118 -9.24 12.17 -5.66
C ALA A 118 -8.66 10.77 -5.38
N ASP A 119 -7.48 10.69 -4.77
CA ASP A 119 -6.89 9.42 -4.31
C ASP A 119 -7.77 8.75 -3.24
N ALA A 120 -8.27 9.51 -2.27
CA ALA A 120 -9.15 8.98 -1.23
C ALA A 120 -10.46 8.44 -1.82
N LEU A 121 -11.07 9.17 -2.76
CA LEU A 121 -12.26 8.70 -3.47
C LEU A 121 -11.98 7.47 -4.32
N THR A 122 -10.81 7.39 -4.97
CA THR A 122 -10.39 6.22 -5.73
C THR A 122 -10.27 5.00 -4.83
N SER A 123 -9.66 5.18 -3.66
CA SER A 123 -9.50 4.12 -2.65
C SER A 123 -10.86 3.62 -2.13
N ILE A 124 -11.77 4.53 -1.77
CA ILE A 124 -13.13 4.19 -1.33
C ILE A 124 -13.91 3.48 -2.44
N SER A 125 -13.77 3.95 -3.69
CA SER A 125 -14.45 3.34 -4.84
C SER A 125 -13.96 1.92 -5.11
N ALA A 126 -12.65 1.67 -4.97
CA ALA A 126 -12.09 0.32 -5.06
C ALA A 126 -12.68 -0.60 -3.99
N THR A 127 -12.80 -0.13 -2.75
CA THR A 127 -13.42 -0.90 -1.65
C THR A 127 -14.90 -1.18 -1.90
N LEU A 128 -15.66 -0.20 -2.42
CA LEU A 128 -17.06 -0.41 -2.80
C LEU A 128 -17.21 -1.45 -3.92
N LEU A 129 -16.28 -1.47 -4.88
CA LEU A 129 -16.26 -2.52 -5.90
C LEU A 129 -15.96 -3.88 -5.29
N VAL A 130 -14.96 -4.00 -4.42
CA VAL A 130 -14.65 -5.26 -3.71
C VAL A 130 -15.85 -5.74 -2.92
N ALA A 131 -16.55 -4.84 -2.20
CA ALA A 131 -17.77 -5.18 -1.49
C ALA A 131 -18.85 -5.71 -2.44
N GLY A 132 -19.06 -5.06 -3.59
CA GLY A 132 -20.00 -5.52 -4.61
C GLY A 132 -19.64 -6.91 -5.18
N LEU A 133 -18.36 -7.15 -5.46
CA LEU A 133 -17.86 -8.43 -5.96
C LEU A 133 -17.91 -9.56 -4.92
N SER A 134 -17.72 -9.22 -3.65
CA SER A 134 -17.85 -10.16 -2.54
C SER A 134 -19.33 -10.55 -2.34
N LEU A 135 -20.24 -9.59 -2.38
CA LEU A 135 -21.68 -9.83 -2.29
C LEU A 135 -22.25 -10.60 -3.49
N SER A 136 -21.65 -10.47 -4.67
CA SER A 136 -22.04 -11.24 -5.86
C SER A 136 -21.44 -12.66 -5.88
N GLY A 137 -20.55 -12.99 -4.93
CA GLY A 137 -19.87 -14.28 -4.86
C GLY A 137 -18.71 -14.44 -5.85
N PHE A 138 -18.29 -13.37 -6.53
CA PHE A 138 -17.14 -13.40 -7.45
C PHE A 138 -15.81 -13.43 -6.70
N VAL A 139 -15.76 -12.79 -5.53
CA VAL A 139 -14.60 -12.76 -4.63
C VAL A 139 -15.00 -13.41 -3.30
N PRO A 140 -14.08 -14.09 -2.59
CA PRO A 140 -14.37 -14.61 -1.25
C PRO A 140 -14.95 -13.56 -0.31
N PRO A 141 -15.72 -13.97 0.71
CA PRO A 141 -16.22 -13.06 1.73
C PRO A 141 -15.05 -12.41 2.46
N VAL A 142 -15.05 -11.08 2.49
CA VAL A 142 -14.07 -10.29 3.23
C VAL A 142 -14.57 -10.05 4.65
N SER A 143 -13.68 -10.16 5.64
CA SER A 143 -14.02 -10.17 7.07
C SER A 143 -14.63 -8.86 7.56
N TRP A 144 -14.20 -7.73 6.97
CA TRP A 144 -14.66 -6.39 7.30
C TRP A 144 -16.06 -6.04 6.77
N LEU A 145 -16.62 -6.83 5.84
CA LEU A 145 -17.92 -6.56 5.23
C LEU A 145 -19.06 -7.15 6.05
N GLN A 146 -19.35 -6.51 7.19
CA GLN A 146 -20.43 -6.90 8.08
C GLN A 146 -21.64 -5.99 7.93
N LYS A 147 -22.84 -6.57 7.95
CA LYS A 147 -24.10 -5.82 7.84
C LYS A 147 -24.22 -4.81 8.99
N ALA A 148 -24.51 -3.54 8.69
CA ALA A 148 -24.84 -2.55 9.70
C ALA A 148 -26.23 -2.82 10.31
N ASP A 149 -26.29 -3.12 11.61
CA ASP A 149 -27.52 -3.51 12.31
C ASP A 149 -28.56 -2.39 12.45
N TRP A 150 -28.11 -1.13 12.48
CA TRP A 150 -28.96 0.05 12.62
C TRP A 150 -29.67 0.46 11.32
N MET A 151 -29.35 -0.18 10.19
CA MET A 151 -29.87 0.23 8.89
C MET A 151 -30.93 -0.74 8.35
N PRO A 152 -31.99 -0.25 7.69
CA PRO A 152 -32.98 -1.13 7.06
C PRO A 152 -32.32 -2.15 6.13
N ALA A 153 -32.79 -3.40 6.18
CA ALA A 153 -32.27 -4.52 5.38
C ALA A 153 -32.68 -4.44 3.89
N TRP A 154 -32.63 -3.25 3.31
CA TRP A 154 -33.01 -3.02 1.92
C TRP A 154 -31.83 -3.34 1.00
N ARG A 155 -31.89 -4.51 0.35
CA ARG A 155 -30.86 -4.97 -0.60
C ARG A 155 -29.45 -4.92 0.02
N ALA A 156 -28.47 -4.38 -0.71
CA ALA A 156 -27.09 -4.24 -0.28
C ALA A 156 -26.81 -2.96 0.54
N LEU A 157 -27.83 -2.14 0.81
CA LEU A 157 -27.67 -0.89 1.58
C LEU A 157 -26.88 -1.08 2.88
N PRO A 158 -27.17 -2.06 3.76
CA PRO A 158 -26.48 -2.19 5.04
C PRO A 158 -24.98 -2.54 4.95
N TYR A 159 -24.48 -2.85 3.76
CA TYR A 159 -23.08 -3.11 3.48
C TYR A 159 -22.31 -1.88 2.95
N ILE A 160 -23.01 -0.78 2.65
CA ILE A 160 -22.37 0.45 2.17
C ILE A 160 -21.58 1.17 3.28
N PRO A 161 -22.14 1.43 4.49
CA PRO A 161 -21.38 2.07 5.56
C PRO A 161 -20.06 1.36 5.93
N PRO A 162 -20.02 0.03 6.17
CA PRO A 162 -18.78 -0.64 6.50
C PRO A 162 -17.76 -0.56 5.34
N ALA A 163 -18.20 -0.63 4.09
CA ALA A 163 -17.31 -0.47 2.93
C ALA A 163 -16.72 0.94 2.82
N ILE A 164 -17.50 1.98 3.11
CA ILE A 164 -17.00 3.36 3.14
C ILE A 164 -16.00 3.56 4.28
N VAL A 165 -16.31 3.05 5.47
CA VAL A 165 -15.42 3.15 6.65
C VAL A 165 -14.10 2.44 6.37
N HIS A 166 -14.15 1.21 5.86
CA HIS A 166 -12.96 0.44 5.49
C HIS A 166 -12.17 1.13 4.37
N GLY A 167 -12.84 1.61 3.33
CA GLY A 167 -12.20 2.36 2.25
C GLY A 167 -11.54 3.65 2.72
N THR A 168 -12.10 4.31 3.74
CA THR A 168 -11.49 5.50 4.36
C THR A 168 -10.23 5.13 5.15
N GLN A 169 -10.22 3.97 5.81
CA GLN A 169 -9.01 3.46 6.48
C GLN A 169 -7.90 3.16 5.46
N LEU A 170 -8.22 2.49 4.36
CA LEU A 170 -7.28 2.25 3.25
C LEU A 170 -6.77 3.56 2.64
N ALA A 171 -7.66 4.53 2.42
CA ALA A 171 -7.31 5.86 1.93
C ALA A 171 -6.31 6.57 2.86
N SER A 172 -6.50 6.46 4.18
CA SER A 172 -5.57 7.07 5.15
C SER A 172 -4.18 6.44 5.09
N CYS A 173 -4.09 5.11 4.95
CA CYS A 173 -2.82 4.40 4.74
C CYS A 173 -2.13 4.86 3.45
N TRP A 174 -2.91 5.01 2.37
CA TRP A 174 -2.41 5.51 1.11
C TRP A 174 -1.88 6.94 1.21
N VAL A 175 -2.61 7.86 1.85
CA VAL A 175 -2.18 9.26 2.02
C VAL A 175 -0.84 9.32 2.75
N LEU A 176 -0.64 8.54 3.81
CA LEU A 176 0.64 8.46 4.50
C LEU A 176 1.76 7.95 3.59
N GLY A 177 1.50 6.92 2.78
CA GLY A 177 2.45 6.44 1.77
C GLY A 177 2.76 7.46 0.69
N ALA A 178 1.74 8.17 0.19
CA ALA A 178 1.88 9.19 -0.82
C ALA A 178 2.73 10.37 -0.33
N LEU A 179 2.56 10.79 0.93
CA LEU A 179 3.41 11.77 1.58
C LEU A 179 4.85 11.25 1.72
N ALA A 180 5.02 10.01 2.19
CA ALA A 180 6.34 9.40 2.34
C ALA A 180 7.13 9.32 1.01
N ALA A 181 6.44 9.14 -0.11
CA ALA A 181 7.02 9.00 -1.45
C ALA A 181 6.96 10.26 -2.31
N ASN A 182 6.56 11.42 -1.76
CA ASN A 182 6.42 12.68 -2.49
C ASN A 182 5.52 12.56 -3.74
N ALA A 183 4.45 11.77 -3.63
CA ALA A 183 3.54 11.50 -4.73
C ALA A 183 2.53 12.64 -5.02
N PHE A 184 2.52 13.69 -4.20
CA PHE A 184 1.70 14.90 -4.38
C PHE A 184 2.47 16.09 -4.96
N GLU A 185 3.77 15.94 -5.16
CA GLU A 185 4.59 16.93 -5.86
C GLU A 185 4.34 16.89 -7.36
N ARG A 186 4.52 18.03 -8.02
CA ARG A 186 4.30 18.22 -9.45
C ARG A 186 5.10 17.26 -10.31
N GLU A 187 6.31 16.91 -9.90
CA GLU A 187 7.16 15.96 -10.62
C GLU A 187 6.51 14.56 -10.71
N ALA A 188 5.67 14.19 -9.74
CA ALA A 188 5.00 12.90 -9.71
C ALA A 188 3.90 12.75 -10.77
N PHE A 189 3.38 13.84 -11.34
CA PHE A 189 2.29 13.78 -12.34
C PHE A 189 2.57 14.58 -13.63
N CYS A 190 3.38 15.63 -13.58
CA CYS A 190 3.85 16.35 -14.78
C CYS A 190 5.17 15.78 -15.32
N GLY A 191 5.86 14.91 -14.58
CA GLY A 191 7.10 14.27 -15.01
C GLY A 191 6.88 13.11 -15.99
N GLY A 192 7.90 12.26 -16.12
CA GLY A 192 7.80 11.03 -16.90
C GLY A 192 6.88 9.99 -16.25
N LEU A 193 6.26 9.14 -17.06
CA LEU A 193 5.41 8.03 -16.58
C LEU A 193 6.17 7.12 -15.59
N GLY A 194 7.46 6.87 -15.84
CA GLY A 194 8.31 6.09 -14.94
C GLY A 194 8.44 6.68 -13.54
N THR A 195 8.55 8.01 -13.43
CA THR A 195 8.60 8.72 -12.13
C THR A 195 7.25 8.63 -11.42
N ALA A 196 6.16 8.84 -12.16
CA ALA A 196 4.80 8.74 -11.63
C ALA A 196 4.54 7.35 -11.05
N LEU A 197 4.87 6.29 -11.80
CA LEU A 197 4.73 4.91 -11.35
C LEU A 197 5.69 4.58 -10.20
N SER A 198 6.97 4.95 -10.29
CA SER A 198 7.94 4.69 -9.23
C SER A 198 7.50 5.29 -7.89
N ARG A 199 7.05 6.55 -7.87
CA ARG A 199 6.55 7.20 -6.65
C ARG A 199 5.26 6.54 -6.15
N THR A 200 4.35 6.16 -7.06
CA THR A 200 3.10 5.45 -6.73
C THR A 200 3.38 4.09 -6.08
N TRP A 201 4.31 3.30 -6.61
CA TRP A 201 4.63 1.98 -6.08
C TRP A 201 5.41 2.07 -4.76
N ARG A 202 6.30 3.05 -4.60
CA ARG A 202 6.95 3.35 -3.31
C ARG A 202 5.94 3.78 -2.25
N ALA A 203 4.98 4.62 -2.62
CA ALA A 203 3.85 4.98 -1.75
C ALA A 203 3.03 3.75 -1.36
N GLY A 204 2.72 2.88 -2.33
CA GLY A 204 1.99 1.64 -2.11
C GLY A 204 2.72 0.70 -1.14
N ALA A 205 4.02 0.49 -1.31
CA ALA A 205 4.81 -0.34 -0.40
C ALA A 205 4.79 0.21 1.05
N PHE A 206 4.92 1.52 1.21
CA PHE A 206 4.82 2.16 2.53
C PHE A 206 3.41 2.00 3.12
N ALA A 207 2.37 2.25 2.32
CA ALA A 207 0.97 2.13 2.72
C ALA A 207 0.62 0.70 3.15
N ILE A 208 1.11 -0.32 2.44
CA ILE A 208 0.97 -1.73 2.83
C ILE A 208 1.63 -1.98 4.19
N GLY A 209 2.82 -1.42 4.45
CA GLY A 209 3.46 -1.51 5.75
C GLY A 209 2.61 -0.94 6.89
N VAL A 210 2.02 0.24 6.68
CA VAL A 210 1.11 0.88 7.65
C VAL A 210 -0.16 0.04 7.86
N LEU A 211 -0.74 -0.47 6.77
CA LEU A 211 -1.93 -1.32 6.81
C LEU A 211 -1.67 -2.62 7.57
N LEU A 212 -0.54 -3.29 7.30
CA LEU A 212 -0.13 -4.50 8.01
C LEU A 212 0.05 -4.21 9.50
N LEU A 213 0.75 -3.13 9.85
CA LEU A 213 0.95 -2.76 11.25
C LEU A 213 -0.39 -2.52 11.96
N GLY A 214 -1.29 -1.73 11.36
CA GLY A 214 -2.60 -1.45 11.92
C GLY A 214 -3.46 -2.70 12.08
N THR A 215 -3.40 -3.61 11.10
CA THR A 215 -4.16 -4.86 11.14
C THR A 215 -3.61 -5.81 12.20
N GLN A 216 -2.29 -5.95 12.32
CA GLN A 216 -1.67 -6.75 13.38
C GLN A 216 -2.06 -6.23 14.77
N MET A 217 -2.02 -4.91 14.99
CA MET A 217 -2.46 -4.30 16.25
C MET A 217 -3.93 -4.58 16.53
N ARG A 218 -4.81 -4.38 15.54
CA ARG A 218 -6.24 -4.61 15.67
C ARG A 218 -6.55 -6.07 16.01
N THR A 219 -6.01 -7.01 15.23
CA THR A 219 -6.22 -8.44 15.43
C THR A 219 -5.68 -8.91 16.77
N TYR A 220 -4.53 -8.40 17.21
CA TYR A 220 -3.99 -8.69 18.54
C TYR A 220 -4.94 -8.25 19.65
N VAL A 221 -5.47 -7.03 19.57
CA VAL A 221 -6.43 -6.49 20.55
C VAL A 221 -7.73 -7.29 20.54
N GLU A 222 -8.29 -7.59 19.36
CA GLU A 222 -9.54 -8.33 19.22
C GLU A 222 -9.44 -9.77 19.78
N LEU A 223 -8.35 -10.48 19.48
CA LEU A 223 -8.12 -11.84 19.99
C LEU A 223 -7.87 -11.84 21.50
N THR A 224 -7.05 -10.90 21.99
CA THR A 224 -6.78 -10.79 23.43
C THR A 224 -8.05 -10.43 24.22
N ALA A 225 -8.88 -9.53 23.70
CA ALA A 225 -10.16 -9.17 24.31
C ALA A 225 -11.15 -10.35 24.33
N ALA A 226 -11.05 -11.26 23.37
CA ALA A 226 -11.82 -12.50 23.33
C ALA A 226 -11.23 -13.62 24.22
N GLY A 227 -10.11 -13.37 24.91
CA GLY A 227 -9.41 -14.37 25.72
C GLY A 227 -8.71 -15.46 24.87
N LEU A 228 -8.41 -15.15 23.61
CA LEU A 228 -7.77 -16.05 22.66
C LEU A 228 -6.30 -15.69 22.50
N GLU A 229 -5.44 -16.70 22.33
CA GLU A 229 -4.02 -16.48 22.07
C GLU A 229 -3.79 -16.05 20.61
N PRO A 230 -3.05 -14.94 20.36
CA PRO A 230 -2.99 -14.31 19.04
C PRO A 230 -1.89 -14.88 18.14
N PHE A 231 -1.84 -16.21 17.98
CA PHE A 231 -0.89 -16.86 17.07
C PHE A 231 -1.49 -18.10 16.39
N LEU A 232 -0.96 -18.41 15.20
CA LEU A 232 -1.38 -19.58 14.43
C LEU A 232 -1.08 -20.88 15.16
N GLY A 233 -2.06 -21.78 15.22
CA GLY A 233 -2.00 -23.07 15.88
C GLY A 233 -2.50 -23.07 17.33
N ALA A 234 -2.86 -21.92 17.90
CA ALA A 234 -3.42 -21.85 19.25
C ALA A 234 -4.82 -22.49 19.33
N SER A 235 -5.67 -22.23 18.34
CA SER A 235 -6.98 -22.86 18.21
C SER A 235 -7.50 -22.78 16.77
N ARG A 236 -8.41 -23.69 16.40
CA ARG A 236 -9.03 -23.69 15.07
C ARG A 236 -9.79 -22.39 14.76
N GLU A 237 -10.40 -21.80 15.79
CA GLU A 237 -11.11 -20.52 15.67
C GLU A 237 -10.16 -19.36 15.35
N VAL A 238 -9.04 -19.29 16.08
CA VAL A 238 -7.99 -18.28 15.83
C VAL A 238 -7.42 -18.44 14.42
N ASP A 239 -7.12 -19.67 14.01
CA ASP A 239 -6.57 -19.94 12.67
C ASP A 239 -7.52 -19.48 11.56
N PHE A 240 -8.82 -19.76 11.70
CA PHE A 240 -9.82 -19.33 10.72
C PHE A 240 -9.89 -17.80 10.62
N ARG A 241 -9.89 -17.09 11.76
CA ARG A 241 -9.90 -15.63 11.78
C ARG A 241 -8.64 -15.03 11.17
N LEU A 242 -7.46 -15.52 11.55
CA LEU A 242 -6.18 -15.04 11.03
C LEU A 242 -6.07 -15.24 9.52
N ILE A 243 -6.47 -16.41 9.01
CA ILE A 243 -6.47 -16.70 7.56
C ILE A 243 -7.49 -15.82 6.83
N SER A 244 -8.69 -15.62 7.41
CA SER A 244 -9.71 -14.76 6.80
C SER A 244 -9.29 -13.29 6.73
N GLU A 245 -8.63 -12.77 7.77
CA GLU A 245 -8.06 -11.43 7.77
C GLU A 245 -6.91 -11.29 6.77
N ALA A 246 -6.02 -12.28 6.72
CA ALA A 246 -4.93 -12.30 5.73
C ALA A 246 -5.46 -12.28 4.29
N ASN A 247 -6.49 -13.06 3.99
CA ASN A 247 -7.13 -13.06 2.67
C ASN A 247 -7.76 -11.70 2.34
N SER A 248 -8.45 -11.08 3.30
CA SER A 248 -9.06 -9.76 3.12
C SER A 248 -8.00 -8.70 2.81
N LEU A 249 -6.88 -8.73 3.55
CA LEU A 249 -5.73 -7.85 3.31
C LEU A 249 -5.13 -8.02 1.91
N ILE A 250 -4.97 -9.25 1.43
CA ILE A 250 -4.44 -9.52 0.08
C ILE A 250 -5.36 -8.92 -0.97
N ILE A 251 -6.68 -9.14 -0.84
CA ILE A 251 -7.68 -8.60 -1.77
C ILE A 251 -7.64 -7.07 -1.76
N ASP A 252 -7.58 -6.44 -0.59
CA ASP A 252 -7.49 -4.98 -0.45
C ASP A 252 -6.22 -4.44 -1.12
N CYS A 253 -5.06 -5.07 -0.86
CA CYS A 253 -3.79 -4.65 -1.47
C CYS A 253 -3.85 -4.73 -3.01
N LEU A 254 -4.40 -5.80 -3.57
CA LEU A 254 -4.53 -5.98 -5.02
C LEU A 254 -5.50 -4.97 -5.63
N ALA A 255 -6.66 -4.77 -5.01
CA ALA A 255 -7.67 -3.81 -5.47
C ALA A 255 -7.10 -2.38 -5.43
N GLN A 256 -6.50 -1.97 -4.32
CA GLN A 256 -5.90 -0.64 -4.18
C GLN A 256 -4.76 -0.42 -5.17
N ALA A 257 -3.85 -1.40 -5.31
CA ALA A 257 -2.74 -1.31 -6.26
C ALA A 257 -3.24 -1.13 -7.70
N PHE A 258 -4.27 -1.87 -8.10
CA PHE A 258 -4.86 -1.74 -9.45
C PHE A 258 -5.50 -0.37 -9.65
N PHE A 259 -6.40 0.04 -8.76
CA PHE A 259 -7.16 1.29 -8.89
C PHE A 259 -6.29 2.54 -8.82
N LEU A 260 -5.37 2.61 -7.86
CA LEU A 260 -4.48 3.74 -7.71
C LEU A 260 -3.47 3.81 -8.85
N THR A 261 -2.94 2.68 -9.32
CA THR A 261 -2.06 2.67 -10.49
C THR A 261 -2.81 3.16 -11.74
N ALA A 262 -4.02 2.66 -11.98
CA ALA A 262 -4.86 3.11 -13.10
C ALA A 262 -5.18 4.60 -13.02
N PHE A 263 -5.57 5.09 -11.83
CA PHE A 263 -5.82 6.51 -11.59
C PHE A 263 -4.57 7.36 -11.83
N ARG A 264 -3.40 6.90 -11.40
CA ARG A 264 -2.13 7.62 -11.57
C ARG A 264 -1.68 7.69 -13.03
N ILE A 265 -1.90 6.63 -13.80
CA ILE A 265 -1.69 6.63 -15.25
C ILE A 265 -2.63 7.64 -15.91
N TYR A 266 -3.92 7.61 -15.55
CA TYR A 266 -4.90 8.57 -16.05
C TYR A 266 -4.53 10.02 -15.73
N ARG A 267 -4.16 10.30 -14.47
CA ARG A 267 -3.78 11.64 -14.02
C ARG A 267 -2.52 12.14 -14.72
N TRP A 268 -1.52 11.28 -14.89
CA TRP A 268 -0.31 11.59 -15.65
C TRP A 268 -0.64 11.94 -17.10
N TRP A 269 -1.50 11.16 -17.76
CA TRP A 269 -1.93 11.40 -19.13
C TRP A 269 -2.66 12.74 -19.27
N ASP A 270 -3.58 13.04 -18.35
CA ASP A 270 -4.34 14.30 -18.30
C ASP A 270 -3.44 15.53 -18.05
N ALA A 271 -2.38 15.36 -17.26
CA ALA A 271 -1.43 16.43 -16.97
C ALA A 271 -0.48 16.76 -18.13
N GLN A 272 -0.44 15.96 -19.19
CA GLN A 272 0.42 16.23 -20.35
C GLN A 272 -0.09 17.46 -21.12
N PRO A 273 0.80 18.37 -21.54
CA PRO A 273 0.40 19.49 -22.37
C PRO A 273 -0.18 18.96 -23.68
N ALA A 274 -1.41 19.35 -24.01
CA ALA A 274 -1.99 19.07 -25.32
C ALA A 274 -0.99 19.55 -26.38
N GLY A 275 -0.53 18.63 -27.24
CA GLY A 275 0.40 18.97 -28.32
C GLY A 275 -0.10 20.15 -29.16
N PRO A 276 0.76 20.80 -29.95
CA PRO A 276 0.37 21.95 -30.74
C PRO A 276 -0.84 21.58 -31.60
N ARG A 277 -2.00 22.16 -31.28
CA ARG A 277 -3.18 22.08 -32.14
C ARG A 277 -2.75 22.70 -33.44
N LYS A 278 -2.60 21.87 -34.49
CA LYS A 278 -2.46 22.35 -35.86
C LYS A 278 -3.69 23.21 -36.11
N GLN A 279 -3.47 24.53 -36.12
CA GLN A 279 -4.46 25.52 -36.58
C GLN A 279 -4.61 25.40 -38.09
#